data_AF-A0A7S0EW93-F1
#
_entry.id   AF-A0A7S0EW93-F1
#
_cell.length_a   1.000
_cell.length_b   1.000
_cell.length_c   1.000
_cell.angle_alpha   90.00
_cell.angle_beta   90.00
_cell.angle_gamma   90.00
#
_symmetry.space_group_name_H-M   'P 1'
#
loop_
_entity.id
_entity.type
_entity.pdbx_description
1 polymer ?
#
loop_
_entity_poly.entity_id
_entity_poly.type
_entity_poly.pdbx_seq_one_letter_code
_entity_poly.pdbx_strand_id
1 'polypeptide(L)'
;MRRGLVVVGVAGVAAAGLLWLRRRALTRRAPDSEEAKRGVVADAYAATAKGEQSCCVSVKKGDAMGYSAADRALSATAGSDLGLGCGNPVELAELAEGEVVVDLGCGAGIDCLLAAARVGERGRAIGVDMVPEMLKRAKEAARRVGMLGVTSFRLGEIEHLPIGDGVADAVLSNCVLNLCADKVQVLREAYRVLRPGGRLAFSDVVQTQGHIPERLKSEAALAC
;
A
#
# COMPACT_ATOMS: atom_id res chain seq x y z
N MET A 1 -13.27 -17.61 19.71
CA MET A 1 -12.38 -16.44 19.83
C MET A 1 -12.49 -15.62 18.55
N ARG A 2 -13.04 -14.39 18.61
CA ARG A 2 -13.15 -13.50 17.45
C ARG A 2 -11.79 -12.83 17.23
N ARG A 3 -11.15 -13.05 16.07
CA ARG A 3 -9.96 -12.28 15.67
C ARG A 3 -10.41 -11.11 14.79
N GLY A 4 -9.82 -9.93 14.98
CA GLY A 4 -9.85 -8.81 14.04
C GLY A 4 -10.91 -7.74 14.28
N LEU A 5 -10.48 -6.56 14.70
CA LEU A 5 -11.14 -5.30 14.34
C LEU A 5 -10.58 -4.90 12.96
N VAL A 6 -11.46 -4.61 12.01
CA VAL A 6 -11.09 -4.03 10.71
C VAL A 6 -11.42 -2.55 10.76
N VAL A 7 -10.40 -1.70 10.62
CA VAL A 7 -10.56 -0.24 10.57
C VAL A 7 -10.32 0.21 9.13
N VAL A 8 -11.34 0.81 8.51
CA VAL A 8 -11.32 1.22 7.10
C VAL A 8 -11.28 2.75 7.00
N GLY A 9 -10.23 3.29 6.39
CA GLY A 9 -10.16 4.69 5.98
C GLY A 9 -10.57 4.85 4.53
N VAL A 10 -11.70 5.49 4.26
CA VAL A 10 -12.21 5.71 2.90
C VAL A 10 -11.78 7.08 2.36
N ALA A 11 -11.01 7.08 1.27
CA ALA A 11 -10.80 8.28 0.46
C ALA A 11 -11.86 8.34 -0.66
N GLY A 12 -12.76 9.33 -0.59
CA GLY A 12 -13.80 9.52 -1.61
C GLY A 12 -13.24 10.20 -2.87
N VAL A 13 -13.48 9.64 -4.06
CA VAL A 13 -13.13 10.27 -5.33
C VAL A 13 -14.33 11.05 -5.88
N ALA A 14 -14.17 12.37 -6.05
CA ALA A 14 -15.18 13.20 -6.70
C ALA A 14 -15.30 12.85 -8.20
N ALA A 15 -16.52 12.85 -8.74
CA ALA A 15 -16.89 12.41 -10.09
C ALA A 15 -16.11 13.07 -11.26
N ALA A 16 -15.40 14.18 -11.02
CA ALA A 16 -14.57 14.86 -12.01
C ALA A 16 -13.33 14.04 -12.46
N GLY A 17 -12.83 13.10 -11.64
CA GLY A 17 -11.69 12.25 -11.99
C GLY A 17 -11.94 11.28 -13.15
N LEU A 18 -13.20 10.83 -13.31
CA LEU A 18 -13.58 9.90 -14.39
C LEU A 18 -13.50 10.50 -15.80
N LEU A 19 -13.54 11.83 -15.93
CA LEU A 19 -13.57 12.47 -17.25
C LEU A 19 -12.19 12.52 -17.93
N TRP A 20 -11.11 12.47 -17.15
CA TRP A 20 -9.73 12.46 -17.67
C TRP A 20 -9.30 11.06 -18.14
N LEU A 21 -9.68 10.00 -17.40
CA LEU A 21 -9.52 8.59 -17.77
C LEU A 21 -10.14 8.27 -19.16
N ARG A 22 -11.22 8.97 -19.54
CA ARG A 22 -11.90 8.82 -20.84
C ARG A 22 -11.04 9.15 -22.08
N ARG A 23 -9.96 9.94 -21.96
CA ARG A 23 -9.22 10.42 -23.14
C ARG A 23 -7.98 9.60 -23.53
N ARG A 24 -7.49 8.68 -22.69
CA ARG A 24 -6.30 7.86 -22.99
C ARG A 24 -6.50 6.33 -22.94
N ALA A 25 -7.58 5.83 -22.34
CA ALA A 25 -7.90 4.40 -22.29
C ALA A 25 -8.27 3.75 -23.65
N LEU A 26 -8.34 4.53 -24.74
CA LEU A 26 -8.82 4.08 -26.05
C LEU A 26 -7.84 3.18 -26.85
N THR A 27 -6.69 2.75 -26.31
CA THR A 27 -5.68 2.02 -27.10
C THR A 27 -5.09 0.74 -26.51
N ARG A 28 -5.45 0.31 -25.30
CA ARG A 28 -4.92 -0.96 -24.75
C ARG A 28 -6.03 -1.83 -24.17
N ARG A 29 -6.10 -3.07 -24.67
CA ARG A 29 -6.97 -4.13 -24.16
C ARG A 29 -6.57 -4.46 -22.73
N ALA A 30 -7.54 -4.74 -21.87
CA ALA A 30 -7.26 -5.21 -20.53
C ALA A 30 -6.49 -6.54 -20.55
N PRO A 31 -5.62 -6.81 -19.57
CA PRO A 31 -4.90 -8.07 -19.46
C PRO A 31 -5.89 -9.23 -19.23
N ASP A 32 -5.73 -10.30 -20.01
CA ASP A 32 -6.62 -11.46 -20.04
C ASP A 32 -6.38 -12.45 -18.86
N SER A 33 -5.43 -12.17 -17.96
CA SER A 33 -5.12 -13.00 -16.78
C SER A 33 -4.63 -12.20 -15.56
N GLU A 34 -4.72 -12.79 -14.37
CA GLU A 34 -4.23 -12.20 -13.11
C GLU A 34 -2.70 -12.02 -13.08
N GLU A 35 -1.97 -12.88 -13.77
CA GLU A 35 -0.52 -12.73 -13.97
C GLU A 35 -0.21 -11.53 -14.85
N ALA A 36 -0.98 -11.32 -15.93
CA ALA A 36 -0.81 -10.19 -16.82
C ALA A 36 -1.19 -8.85 -16.14
N LYS A 37 -2.22 -8.84 -15.28
CA LYS A 37 -2.53 -7.68 -14.43
C LYS A 37 -1.37 -7.34 -13.49
N ARG A 38 -0.82 -8.34 -12.79
CA ARG A 38 0.34 -8.16 -11.91
C ARG A 38 1.55 -7.63 -12.65
N GLY A 39 1.85 -8.16 -13.84
CA GLY A 39 2.95 -7.67 -14.68
C GLY A 39 2.80 -6.18 -15.03
N VAL A 40 1.60 -5.75 -15.45
CA VAL A 40 1.33 -4.34 -15.76
C VAL A 40 1.51 -3.43 -14.55
N VAL A 41 1.04 -3.85 -13.37
CA VAL A 41 1.21 -3.08 -12.12
C VAL A 41 2.69 -3.03 -11.74
N ALA A 42 3.39 -4.16 -11.74
CA ALA A 42 4.81 -4.23 -11.39
C ALA A 42 5.66 -3.33 -12.28
N ASP A 43 5.46 -3.37 -13.60
CA ASP A 43 6.17 -2.52 -14.56
C ASP A 43 5.90 -1.03 -14.31
N ALA A 44 4.65 -0.66 -14.05
CA ALA A 44 4.24 0.72 -13.78
C ALA A 44 4.92 1.28 -12.52
N TYR A 45 4.99 0.48 -11.45
CA TYR A 45 5.66 0.87 -10.20
C TYR A 45 7.19 0.84 -10.33
N ALA A 46 7.76 -0.10 -11.09
CA ALA A 46 9.19 -0.14 -11.39
C ALA A 46 9.65 1.12 -12.15
N ALA A 47 8.86 1.59 -13.12
CA ALA A 47 9.10 2.84 -13.84
C ALA A 47 9.09 4.04 -12.89
N THR A 48 8.08 4.15 -12.01
CA THR A 48 8.04 5.20 -10.98
C THR A 48 9.24 5.13 -10.03
N ALA A 49 9.65 3.92 -9.64
CA ALA A 49 10.86 3.69 -8.85
C ALA A 49 12.15 4.06 -9.61
N LYS A 50 12.12 4.24 -10.93
CA LYS A 50 13.26 4.75 -11.72
C LYS A 50 13.17 6.26 -11.96
N GLY A 51 12.10 6.92 -11.50
CA GLY A 51 11.85 8.34 -11.74
C GLY A 51 11.18 8.61 -13.09
N GLU A 52 10.69 7.59 -13.76
CA GLU A 52 9.96 7.70 -15.02
C GLU A 52 8.48 8.02 -14.74
N GLN A 53 7.85 8.80 -15.64
CA GLN A 53 6.42 9.10 -15.52
C GLN A 53 5.60 7.85 -15.84
N SER A 54 5.01 7.24 -14.80
CA SER A 54 4.05 6.17 -14.93
C SER A 54 2.64 6.74 -15.15
N CYS A 55 1.90 6.16 -16.11
CA CYS A 55 0.53 6.53 -16.47
C CYS A 55 -0.49 6.32 -15.33
N CYS A 56 -0.08 5.58 -14.29
CA CYS A 56 -1.01 4.93 -13.37
C CYS A 56 -1.17 5.60 -12.00
N VAL A 57 -0.25 6.48 -11.59
CA VAL A 57 -0.26 6.96 -10.20
C VAL A 57 0.06 8.43 -10.16
N SER A 58 -0.99 9.24 -10.20
CA SER A 58 -0.88 10.67 -9.90
C SER A 58 -2.14 11.08 -9.17
N VAL A 59 -2.26 10.64 -7.90
CA VAL A 59 -3.05 11.41 -6.95
C VAL A 59 -2.30 12.72 -6.77
N LYS A 60 -2.93 13.84 -7.09
CA LYS A 60 -2.27 15.16 -7.06
C LYS A 60 -1.57 15.35 -5.71
N LYS A 61 -0.32 15.82 -5.72
CA LYS A 61 0.35 16.42 -4.56
C LYS A 61 -0.51 17.60 -4.07
N GLY A 62 -1.42 17.33 -3.15
CA GLY A 62 -2.34 18.30 -2.61
C GLY A 62 -2.63 17.94 -1.15
N ASP A 63 -2.14 18.80 -0.26
CA ASP A 63 -2.32 18.86 1.19
C ASP A 63 -2.69 17.58 1.94
N ALA A 64 -1.64 16.99 2.53
CA ALA A 64 -1.64 16.06 3.66
C ALA A 64 -2.69 14.94 3.60
N MET A 65 -2.32 13.80 3.02
CA MET A 65 -3.10 12.54 3.00
C MET A 65 -3.28 11.90 4.40
N GLY A 66 -3.59 12.70 5.42
CA GLY A 66 -3.68 12.29 6.83
C GLY A 66 -2.34 12.20 7.55
N TYR A 67 -1.21 12.55 6.92
CA TYR A 67 0.11 12.53 7.56
C TYR A 67 0.36 13.79 8.40
N SER A 68 0.82 13.59 9.64
CA SER A 68 1.21 14.69 10.53
C SER A 68 2.42 15.47 9.98
N ALA A 69 2.72 16.63 10.57
CA ALA A 69 3.95 17.36 10.21
C ALA A 69 5.23 16.53 10.49
N ALA A 70 5.22 15.75 11.58
CA ALA A 70 6.32 14.87 11.93
C ALA A 70 6.48 13.72 10.92
N ASP A 71 5.37 13.07 10.51
CA ASP A 71 5.41 12.01 9.50
C ASP A 71 5.96 12.53 8.15
N ARG A 72 5.53 13.73 7.76
CA ARG A 72 6.04 14.39 6.54
C ARG A 72 7.52 14.71 6.62
N ALA A 73 8.00 15.20 7.76
CA ALA A 73 9.42 15.48 7.97
C ALA A 73 10.27 14.19 7.92
N LEU A 74 9.78 13.10 8.53
CA LEU A 74 10.43 11.79 8.49
C LEU A 74 10.48 11.26 7.05
N SER A 75 9.35 11.26 6.35
CA SER A 75 9.27 10.76 4.98
C SER A 75 10.10 11.60 3.98
N ALA A 76 10.14 12.92 4.16
CA ALA A 76 10.99 13.80 3.37
C ALA A 76 12.48 13.49 3.57
N THR A 77 12.90 13.33 4.82
CA THR A 77 14.29 12.93 5.16
C THR A 77 14.62 11.54 4.59
N ALA A 78 13.67 10.63 4.68
CA ALA A 78 13.78 9.27 4.17
C ALA A 78 13.61 9.18 2.64
N GLY A 79 13.22 10.24 1.94
CA GLY A 79 12.94 10.20 0.49
C GLY A 79 11.98 9.07 0.09
N SER A 80 11.03 8.72 0.97
CA SER A 80 10.13 7.57 0.83
C SER A 80 8.77 7.93 0.22
N ASP A 81 8.40 9.22 0.21
CA ASP A 81 7.16 9.68 -0.41
C ASP A 81 7.31 9.83 -1.93
N LEU A 82 6.71 8.90 -2.67
CA LEU A 82 6.61 8.94 -4.13
C LEU A 82 5.26 9.49 -4.61
N GLY A 83 4.37 9.92 -3.70
CA GLY A 83 3.04 10.45 -4.03
C GLY A 83 2.03 9.39 -4.47
N LEU A 84 2.20 8.13 -4.02
CA LEU A 84 1.42 6.98 -4.48
C LEU A 84 0.33 6.52 -3.49
N GLY A 85 0.36 7.01 -2.24
CA GLY A 85 -0.66 6.68 -1.23
C GLY A 85 -1.97 7.43 -1.44
N CYS A 86 -2.99 7.10 -0.65
CA CYS A 86 -4.26 7.82 -0.62
C CYS A 86 -4.79 8.13 0.79
N GLY A 87 -4.10 7.67 1.83
CA GLY A 87 -4.40 7.98 3.24
C GLY A 87 -3.22 7.66 4.15
N ASN A 88 -3.49 7.58 5.46
CA ASN A 88 -2.51 7.25 6.49
C ASN A 88 -3.05 6.08 7.36
N PRO A 89 -2.86 4.81 6.93
CA PRO A 89 -3.33 3.65 7.69
C PRO A 89 -2.60 3.49 9.04
N VAL A 90 -1.43 4.09 9.19
CA VAL A 90 -0.64 4.04 10.42
C VAL A 90 -1.37 4.74 11.58
N GLU A 91 -2.04 5.86 11.30
CA GLU A 91 -2.87 6.57 12.30
C GLU A 91 -4.11 5.75 12.68
N LEU A 92 -4.76 5.10 11.70
CA LEU A 92 -5.94 4.24 11.93
C LEU A 92 -5.59 2.98 12.74
N ALA A 93 -4.34 2.57 12.68
CA ALA A 93 -3.88 1.38 13.36
C ALA A 93 -3.62 1.60 14.84
N GLU A 94 -3.55 2.81 15.40
CA GLU A 94 -3.31 3.01 16.85
C GLU A 94 -2.11 2.16 17.35
N LEU A 95 -0.97 2.22 16.66
CA LEU A 95 0.20 1.38 16.94
C LEU A 95 0.78 1.65 18.34
N ALA A 96 1.17 0.58 19.03
CA ALA A 96 1.81 0.63 20.33
C ALA A 96 3.29 0.22 20.28
N GLU A 97 4.07 0.70 21.26
CA GLU A 97 5.48 0.35 21.37
C GLU A 97 5.65 -1.17 21.57
N GLY A 98 6.60 -1.77 20.86
CA GLY A 98 6.87 -3.21 20.93
C GLY A 98 6.05 -4.07 19.96
N GLU A 99 5.09 -3.51 19.23
CA GLU A 99 4.28 -4.27 18.28
C GLU A 99 5.05 -4.67 17.01
N VAL A 100 4.62 -5.78 16.41
CA VAL A 100 5.04 -6.24 15.08
C VAL A 100 3.99 -5.85 14.06
N VAL A 101 4.39 -5.08 13.05
CA VAL A 101 3.52 -4.52 12.01
C VAL A 101 3.94 -5.04 10.65
N VAL A 102 2.97 -5.42 9.83
CA VAL A 102 3.19 -5.83 8.43
C VAL A 102 2.55 -4.82 7.50
N ASP A 103 3.30 -4.29 6.54
CA ASP A 103 2.85 -3.34 5.54
C ASP A 103 2.76 -4.01 4.16
N LEU A 104 1.54 -4.09 3.62
CA LEU A 104 1.21 -4.77 2.36
C LEU A 104 1.38 -3.83 1.17
N GLY A 105 2.30 -4.15 0.26
CA GLY A 105 2.65 -3.29 -0.87
C GLY A 105 3.35 -2.02 -0.38
N CYS A 106 4.40 -2.19 0.43
CA CYS A 106 5.03 -1.09 1.16
C CYS A 106 5.70 -0.03 0.27
N GLY A 107 5.91 -0.31 -1.02
CA GLY A 107 6.56 0.58 -1.97
C GLY A 107 7.93 1.03 -1.49
N ALA A 108 8.19 2.34 -1.55
CA ALA A 108 9.42 2.95 -1.05
C ALA A 108 9.47 3.10 0.50
N GLY A 109 8.50 2.51 1.21
CA GLY A 109 8.57 2.28 2.65
C GLY A 109 8.00 3.38 3.54
N ILE A 110 7.17 4.29 3.03
CA ILE A 110 6.61 5.39 3.85
C ILE A 110 5.87 4.84 5.08
N ASP A 111 4.81 4.05 4.89
CA ASP A 111 3.98 3.52 5.98
C ASP A 111 4.78 2.60 6.90
N CYS A 112 5.65 1.75 6.34
CA CYS A 112 6.58 0.93 7.11
C CYS A 112 7.54 1.74 8.02
N LEU A 113 8.07 2.88 7.56
CA LEU A 113 8.94 3.75 8.36
C LEU A 113 8.18 4.49 9.45
N LEU A 114 6.97 4.96 9.12
CA LEU A 114 6.08 5.59 10.09
C LEU A 114 5.62 4.61 11.18
N ALA A 115 5.37 3.36 10.81
CA ALA A 115 5.08 2.29 11.75
C ALA A 115 6.29 1.98 12.63
N ALA A 116 7.49 1.86 12.04
CA ALA A 116 8.74 1.65 12.78
C ALA A 116 8.99 2.74 13.83
N ALA A 117 8.71 4.00 13.50
CA ALA A 117 8.82 5.12 14.42
C ALA A 117 7.88 4.99 15.64
N ARG A 118 6.67 4.45 15.43
CA ARG A 118 5.65 4.30 16.49
C ARG A 118 5.90 3.09 17.38
N VAL A 119 6.32 1.96 16.81
CA VAL A 119 6.57 0.73 17.59
C VAL A 119 7.92 0.74 18.32
N GLY A 120 8.84 1.62 17.92
CA GLY A 120 10.12 1.81 18.59
C GLY A 120 11.06 0.60 18.49
N GLU A 121 12.18 0.66 19.22
CA GLU A 121 13.29 -0.30 19.15
C GLU A 121 12.92 -1.73 19.58
N ARG A 122 11.87 -1.86 20.41
CA ARG A 122 11.35 -3.17 20.85
C ARG A 122 10.37 -3.79 19.87
N GLY A 123 9.87 -3.00 18.91
CA GLY A 123 8.92 -3.45 17.90
C GLY A 123 9.59 -3.81 16.59
N ARG A 124 8.76 -4.04 15.57
CA ARG A 124 9.24 -4.33 14.21
C ARG A 124 8.24 -3.93 13.15
N ALA A 125 8.69 -3.30 12.07
CA ALA A 125 7.92 -3.08 10.86
C ALA A 125 8.44 -3.95 9.71
N ILE A 126 7.55 -4.67 9.03
CA ILE A 126 7.86 -5.60 7.95
C ILE A 126 7.12 -5.14 6.69
N GLY A 127 7.83 -4.55 5.74
CA GLY A 127 7.29 -4.22 4.43
C GLY A 127 7.39 -5.40 3.46
N VAL A 128 6.30 -5.69 2.74
CA VAL A 128 6.26 -6.66 1.64
C VAL A 128 5.90 -5.92 0.36
N ASP A 129 6.68 -6.11 -0.70
CA ASP A 129 6.39 -5.56 -2.02
C ASP A 129 6.88 -6.52 -3.11
N MET A 130 6.19 -6.55 -4.25
CA MET A 130 6.55 -7.41 -5.39
C MET A 130 7.61 -6.76 -6.29
N VAL A 131 7.87 -5.45 -6.16
CA VAL A 131 8.78 -4.69 -7.02
C VAL A 131 10.17 -4.54 -6.36
N PRO A 132 11.22 -5.19 -6.89
CA PRO A 132 12.56 -5.15 -6.29
C PRO A 132 13.13 -3.74 -6.15
N GLU A 133 12.87 -2.86 -7.13
CA GLU A 133 13.34 -1.47 -7.12
C GLU A 133 12.70 -0.65 -5.99
N MET A 134 11.44 -0.91 -5.64
CA MET A 134 10.77 -0.28 -4.49
C MET A 134 11.41 -0.72 -3.18
N LEU A 135 11.67 -2.02 -3.01
CA LEU A 135 12.35 -2.54 -1.83
C LEU A 135 13.77 -2.01 -1.68
N LYS A 136 14.49 -1.80 -2.79
CA LYS A 136 15.81 -1.15 -2.76
C LYS A 136 15.69 0.26 -2.20
N ARG A 137 14.73 1.05 -2.69
CA ARG A 137 14.47 2.41 -2.18
C ARG A 137 14.07 2.40 -0.71
N ALA A 138 13.20 1.48 -0.30
CA ALA A 138 12.74 1.37 1.09
C ALA A 138 13.90 1.05 2.04
N LYS A 139 14.79 0.13 1.65
CA LYS A 139 16.02 -0.18 2.41
C LYS A 139 16.96 1.03 2.51
N GLU A 140 17.12 1.78 1.42
CA GLU A 140 17.94 3.01 1.43
C GLU A 140 17.31 4.12 2.27
N ALA A 141 15.98 4.26 2.22
CA ALA A 141 15.21 5.19 3.04
C ALA A 141 15.39 4.89 4.53
N ALA A 142 15.17 3.63 4.93
CA ALA A 142 15.41 3.16 6.30
C ALA A 142 16.85 3.39 6.77
N ARG A 143 17.85 3.18 5.89
CA ARG A 143 19.25 3.47 6.21
C ARG A 143 19.47 4.96 6.51
N ARG A 144 18.89 5.86 5.69
CA ARG A 144 19.04 7.31 5.84
C ARG A 144 18.48 7.84 7.16
N VAL A 145 17.44 7.21 7.69
CA VAL A 145 16.81 7.59 8.98
C VAL A 145 17.18 6.68 10.14
N GLY A 146 18.17 5.80 9.98
CA GLY A 146 18.69 4.95 11.06
C GLY A 146 17.75 3.82 11.52
N MET A 147 16.74 3.45 10.72
CA MET A 147 15.69 2.50 11.11
C MET A 147 15.92 1.06 10.65
N LEU A 148 17.11 0.72 10.15
CA LEU A 148 17.41 -0.66 9.70
C LEU A 148 17.32 -1.71 10.82
N GLY A 149 17.45 -1.30 12.10
CA GLY A 149 17.31 -2.22 13.24
C GLY A 149 15.87 -2.64 13.53
N VAL A 150 14.90 -1.82 13.12
CA VAL A 150 13.46 -1.99 13.41
C VAL A 150 12.63 -2.29 12.17
N THR A 151 13.22 -2.20 10.97
CA THR A 151 12.54 -2.45 9.69
C THR A 151 13.10 -3.67 8.96
N SER A 152 12.24 -4.38 8.23
CA SER A 152 12.65 -5.41 7.27
C SER A 152 11.79 -5.35 6.02
N PHE A 153 12.40 -5.58 4.86
CA PHE A 153 11.76 -5.44 3.55
C PHE A 153 11.91 -6.74 2.77
N ARG A 154 10.78 -7.39 2.46
CA ARG A 154 10.72 -8.73 1.85
C ARG A 154 10.12 -8.65 0.45
N LEU A 155 10.77 -9.33 -0.49
CA LEU A 155 10.22 -9.54 -1.82
C LEU A 155 9.12 -10.60 -1.74
N GLY A 156 7.93 -10.26 -2.21
CA GLY A 156 6.81 -11.20 -2.23
C GLY A 156 5.52 -10.58 -2.72
N GLU A 157 4.59 -11.44 -3.06
CA GLU A 157 3.22 -11.07 -3.40
C GLU A 157 2.36 -11.07 -2.15
N ILE A 158 1.42 -10.14 -2.06
CA ILE A 158 0.57 -10.01 -0.86
C ILE A 158 -0.58 -11.02 -0.82
N GLU A 159 -0.82 -11.70 -1.95
CA GLU A 159 -1.64 -12.92 -2.06
C GLU A 159 -0.96 -14.14 -1.41
N HIS A 160 0.35 -14.11 -1.22
CA HIS A 160 1.16 -15.21 -0.68
C HIS A 160 2.31 -14.67 0.18
N LEU A 161 2.00 -14.22 1.40
CA LEU A 161 2.94 -13.49 2.24
C LEU A 161 4.11 -14.37 2.69
N PRO A 162 5.37 -13.91 2.53
CA PRO A 162 6.55 -14.59 3.06
C PRO A 162 6.71 -14.35 4.57
N ILE A 163 5.66 -14.57 5.34
CA ILE A 163 5.53 -14.30 6.78
C ILE A 163 4.77 -15.45 7.43
N GLY A 164 5.20 -15.89 8.62
CA GLY A 164 4.55 -16.96 9.37
C GLY A 164 3.19 -16.56 9.95
N ASP A 165 2.42 -17.55 10.33
CA ASP A 165 1.09 -17.39 10.92
C ASP A 165 1.15 -16.70 12.29
N GLY A 166 0.19 -15.81 12.58
CA GLY A 166 0.01 -15.25 13.91
C GLY A 166 1.18 -14.40 14.44
N VAL A 167 2.00 -13.84 13.55
CA VAL A 167 3.20 -13.05 13.89
C VAL A 167 2.88 -11.57 14.13
N ALA A 168 1.88 -11.01 13.45
CA ALA A 168 1.63 -9.57 13.40
C ALA A 168 0.57 -9.11 14.42
N ASP A 169 0.84 -8.01 15.10
CA ASP A 169 -0.11 -7.24 15.90
C ASP A 169 -1.03 -6.39 15.01
N ALA A 170 -0.47 -5.83 13.94
CA ALA A 170 -1.17 -5.01 12.98
C ALA A 170 -0.73 -5.33 11.54
N VAL A 171 -1.69 -5.26 10.62
CA VAL A 171 -1.45 -5.27 9.17
C VAL A 171 -1.93 -3.94 8.61
N LEU A 172 -1.10 -3.31 7.79
CA LEU A 172 -1.34 -2.05 7.09
C LEU A 172 -1.45 -2.29 5.59
N SER A 173 -2.24 -1.45 4.91
CA SER A 173 -2.25 -1.37 3.45
C SER A 173 -2.70 0.03 3.01
N ASN A 174 -2.06 0.60 2.00
CA ASN A 174 -2.38 1.93 1.49
C ASN A 174 -2.45 1.92 -0.04
N CYS A 175 -3.66 2.02 -0.61
CA CYS A 175 -3.89 2.10 -2.05
C CYS A 175 -3.39 0.90 -2.88
N VAL A 176 -3.30 -0.29 -2.27
CA VAL A 176 -2.79 -1.51 -2.93
C VAL A 176 -3.90 -2.55 -3.16
N LEU A 177 -4.95 -2.60 -2.33
CA LEU A 177 -5.95 -3.68 -2.42
C LEU A 177 -6.70 -3.65 -3.74
N ASN A 178 -6.97 -2.47 -4.28
CA ASN A 178 -7.61 -2.33 -5.59
C ASN A 178 -6.78 -2.85 -6.78
N LEU A 179 -5.47 -2.97 -6.61
CA LEU A 179 -4.52 -3.46 -7.61
C LEU A 179 -4.37 -4.98 -7.57
N CYS A 180 -4.85 -5.62 -6.50
CA CYS A 180 -4.69 -7.03 -6.27
C CYS A 180 -5.58 -7.85 -7.21
N ALA A 181 -5.01 -8.96 -7.65
CA ALA A 181 -5.69 -9.94 -8.50
C ALA A 181 -6.82 -10.64 -7.73
N ASP A 182 -6.49 -11.14 -6.53
CA ASP A 182 -7.41 -11.86 -5.66
C ASP A 182 -7.47 -11.17 -4.28
N LYS A 183 -8.36 -10.19 -4.17
CA LYS A 183 -8.61 -9.46 -2.91
C LYS A 183 -8.99 -10.37 -1.76
N VAL A 184 -9.73 -11.46 -2.03
CA VAL A 184 -10.14 -12.40 -0.99
C VAL A 184 -8.92 -13.13 -0.44
N GLN A 185 -8.01 -13.56 -1.32
CA GLN A 185 -6.77 -14.19 -0.92
C GLN A 185 -5.86 -13.24 -0.12
N VAL A 186 -5.72 -11.97 -0.53
CA VAL A 186 -4.98 -10.96 0.27
C VAL A 186 -5.57 -10.80 1.66
N LEU A 187 -6.90 -10.72 1.79
CA LEU A 187 -7.55 -10.63 3.10
C LEU A 187 -7.38 -11.91 3.94
N ARG A 188 -7.33 -13.10 3.31
CA ARG A 188 -7.00 -14.36 3.99
C ARG A 188 -5.58 -14.35 4.52
N GLU A 189 -4.61 -13.89 3.73
CA GLU A 189 -3.21 -13.78 4.14
C GLU A 189 -3.03 -12.77 5.26
N ALA A 190 -3.65 -11.58 5.15
CA ALA A 190 -3.67 -10.59 6.22
C ALA A 190 -4.23 -11.19 7.52
N TYR A 191 -5.33 -11.96 7.44
CA TYR A 191 -5.89 -12.65 8.60
C TYR A 191 -4.97 -13.75 9.14
N ARG A 192 -4.30 -14.50 8.27
CA ARG A 192 -3.38 -15.59 8.64
C ARG A 192 -2.18 -15.07 9.43
N VAL A 193 -1.56 -13.99 8.99
CA VAL A 193 -0.38 -13.42 9.65
C VAL A 193 -0.74 -12.69 10.95
N LEU A 194 -1.99 -12.26 11.13
CA LEU A 194 -2.44 -11.62 12.37
C LEU A 194 -2.52 -12.60 13.53
N ARG A 195 -1.90 -12.22 14.66
CA ARG A 195 -2.08 -12.90 15.94
C ARG A 195 -3.54 -12.76 16.43
N PRO A 196 -4.01 -13.61 17.35
CA PRO A 196 -5.29 -13.39 18.01
C PRO A 196 -5.36 -11.99 18.65
N GLY A 197 -6.41 -11.23 18.33
CA GLY A 197 -6.56 -9.84 18.79
C GLY A 197 -5.81 -8.79 17.97
N GLY A 198 -5.05 -9.20 16.95
CA GLY A 198 -4.47 -8.27 15.99
C GLY A 198 -5.52 -7.61 15.10
N ARG A 199 -5.09 -6.58 14.35
CA ARG A 199 -5.98 -5.71 13.56
C ARG A 199 -5.47 -5.44 12.15
N LEU A 200 -6.40 -5.24 11.22
CA LEU A 200 -6.13 -4.80 9.87
C LEU A 200 -6.61 -3.36 9.72
N ALA A 201 -5.70 -2.45 9.38
CA ALA A 201 -5.98 -1.06 9.08
C ALA A 201 -5.57 -0.76 7.63
N PHE A 202 -6.50 -0.30 6.81
CA PHE A 202 -6.16 0.04 5.44
C PHE A 202 -6.88 1.30 4.97
N SER A 203 -6.25 1.98 4.02
CA SER A 203 -6.88 3.06 3.26
C SER A 203 -6.85 2.71 1.77
N ASP A 204 -8.01 2.81 1.13
CA ASP A 204 -8.12 2.59 -0.30
C ASP A 204 -9.27 3.44 -0.89
N VAL A 205 -9.25 3.56 -2.21
CA VAL A 205 -10.30 4.22 -2.98
C VAL A 205 -11.51 3.31 -3.06
N VAL A 206 -12.68 3.83 -2.71
CA VAL A 206 -13.94 3.09 -2.89
C VAL A 206 -14.96 3.94 -3.61
N GLN A 207 -15.82 3.29 -4.39
CA GLN A 207 -16.98 3.93 -4.97
C GLN A 207 -18.09 4.01 -3.93
N THR A 208 -18.51 5.24 -3.59
CA THR A 208 -19.56 5.49 -2.59
C THR A 208 -20.96 5.63 -3.21
N GLN A 209 -21.05 5.97 -4.51
CA GLN A 209 -22.32 6.15 -5.22
C GLN A 209 -22.22 5.75 -6.70
N GLY A 210 -23.35 5.29 -7.26
CA GLY A 210 -23.46 4.85 -8.66
C GLY A 210 -22.98 3.41 -8.89
N HIS A 211 -23.18 2.90 -10.10
CA HIS A 211 -22.61 1.62 -10.55
C HIS A 211 -21.40 1.89 -11.44
N ILE A 212 -20.30 1.13 -11.28
CA ILE A 212 -19.28 1.09 -12.34
C ILE A 212 -19.91 0.37 -13.54
N PRO A 213 -19.97 1.02 -14.72
CA PRO A 213 -20.44 0.38 -15.94
C PRO A 213 -19.63 -0.90 -16.22
N GLU A 214 -20.29 -1.99 -16.63
CA GLU A 214 -19.63 -3.30 -16.82
C GLU A 214 -18.39 -3.24 -17.71
N ARG A 215 -18.42 -2.42 -18.77
CA ARG A 215 -17.28 -2.22 -19.66
C ARG A 215 -16.01 -1.77 -18.93
N LEU A 216 -16.17 -0.99 -17.85
CA LEU A 216 -15.05 -0.47 -17.08
C LEU A 216 -14.57 -1.50 -16.05
N LYS A 217 -15.44 -2.37 -15.51
CA LYS A 217 -15.03 -3.40 -14.53
C LYS A 217 -13.97 -4.37 -15.06
N SER A 218 -13.93 -4.54 -16.38
CA SER A 218 -12.92 -5.34 -17.08
C SER A 218 -11.68 -4.56 -17.53
N GLU A 219 -11.66 -3.22 -17.43
CA GLU A 219 -10.50 -2.42 -17.83
C GLU A 219 -9.41 -2.44 -16.74
N ALA A 220 -8.13 -2.45 -17.16
CA ALA A 220 -6.98 -2.33 -16.25
C ALA A 220 -6.52 -0.88 -15.98
N ALA A 221 -7.11 0.11 -16.68
CA ALA A 221 -7.46 1.38 -16.01
C ALA A 221 -8.39 1.04 -14.81
N LEU A 222 -8.89 1.89 -13.92
CA LEU A 222 -9.53 1.45 -12.65
C LEU A 222 -8.64 0.70 -11.64
N ALA A 223 -7.70 -0.16 -12.06
CA ALA A 223 -6.49 -0.42 -11.28
C ALA A 223 -5.52 0.78 -11.35
N CYS A 224 -5.80 1.72 -12.26
CA CYS A 224 -5.20 3.05 -12.38
C CYS A 224 -6.30 4.06 -12.76
#